data_AF-A0A7W7MLW5-F1
#
_entry.id   AF-A0A7W7MLW5-F1
#
_cell.length_a   1.000
_cell.length_b   1.000
_cell.length_c   1.000
_cell.angle_alpha   90.00
_cell.angle_beta   90.00
_cell.angle_gamma   90.00
#
_symmetry.space_group_name_H-M   'P 1'
#
loop_
_entity.id
_entity.type
_entity.pdbx_description
1 polymer ?
#
loop_
_entity_poly.entity_id
_entity_poly.type
_entity_poly.pdbx_seq_one_letter_code
_entity_poly.pdbx_strand_id
1 'polypeptide(L)' 'MIREQLESDESDLGFEYFLAEKLRMTVARMRREMSEQEFATWAIWYGIKAQRRELAMGQAGG' A
#
# COMPACT_ATOMS: atom_id res chain seq x y z
N MET A 1 -21.51 13.39 -5.60
CA MET A 1 -20.48 12.47 -6.16
C MET A 1 -19.04 12.99 -5.99
N ILE A 2 -18.75 13.95 -5.11
CA ILE A 2 -17.36 14.45 -4.90
C ILE A 2 -16.66 13.73 -3.72
N ARG A 3 -17.44 13.21 -2.76
CA ARG A 3 -16.91 12.65 -1.51
C ARG A 3 -16.18 11.31 -1.69
N GLU A 4 -16.69 10.48 -2.59
CA GLU A 4 -16.19 9.12 -2.83
C GLU A 4 -14.84 9.11 -3.58
N GLN A 5 -14.58 10.13 -4.43
CA GLN A 5 -13.27 10.29 -5.09
C GLN A 5 -12.17 10.67 -4.09
N LEU A 6 -12.47 11.54 -3.11
CA LEU A 6 -11.52 12.04 -2.13
C LEU A 6 -10.99 10.94 -1.19
N GLU A 7 -11.86 10.01 -0.78
CA GLU A 7 -11.47 8.89 0.09
C GLU A 7 -10.55 7.88 -0.63
N SER A 8 -10.71 7.73 -1.94
CA SER A 8 -9.84 6.88 -2.77
C SER A 8 -8.46 7.54 -2.99
N ASP A 9 -8.42 8.84 -3.28
CA ASP A 9 -7.17 9.62 -3.42
C ASP A 9 -6.37 9.71 -2.10
N GLU A 10 -7.03 9.82 -0.95
CA GLU A 10 -6.36 9.78 0.37
C GLU A 10 -5.75 8.41 0.66
N SER A 11 -6.38 7.33 0.19
CA SER A 11 -5.87 5.96 0.34
C SER A 11 -4.62 5.72 -0.50
N ASP A 12 -4.58 6.28 -1.72
CA ASP A 12 -3.43 6.16 -2.63
C ASP A 12 -2.23 6.98 -2.12
N LEU A 13 -2.45 8.21 -1.65
CA LEU A 13 -1.41 9.03 -1.00
C LEU A 13 -0.86 8.35 0.25
N GLY A 14 -1.72 7.76 1.08
CA GLY A 14 -1.30 7.03 2.28
C GLY A 14 -0.38 5.85 1.96
N PHE A 15 -0.73 5.07 0.94
CA PHE A 15 0.10 3.95 0.51
C PHE A 15 1.43 4.40 -0.09
N GLU A 16 1.46 5.50 -0.84
CA GLU A 16 2.71 6.04 -1.38
C GLU A 16 3.73 6.42 -0.31
N TYR A 17 3.29 7.13 0.73
CA TYR A 17 4.17 7.48 1.86
C TYR A 17 4.65 6.23 2.61
N PHE A 18 3.76 5.28 2.86
CA PHE A 18 4.09 4.00 3.48
C PHE A 18 5.15 3.24 2.67
N LEU A 19 4.95 3.10 1.36
CA LEU A 19 5.86 2.35 0.49
C LEU A 19 7.22 3.05 0.40
N ALA A 20 7.22 4.38 0.22
CA ALA A 20 8.44 5.18 0.19
C ALA A 20 9.25 5.04 1.50
N GLU A 21 8.59 5.07 2.67
CA GLU A 21 9.21 4.83 3.97
C GLU A 21 9.85 3.42 4.03
N LYS A 22 9.12 2.38 3.61
CA LYS A 22 9.61 0.99 3.60
C LYS A 22 10.82 0.79 2.67
N LEU A 23 10.82 1.48 1.54
CA LEU A 23 11.93 1.46 0.58
C LEU A 23 13.05 2.44 0.94
N ARG A 24 12.92 3.18 2.05
CA ARG A 24 13.88 4.19 2.53
C ARG A 24 14.23 5.22 1.45
N MET A 25 13.22 5.67 0.72
CA MET A 25 13.35 6.71 -0.29
C MET A 25 12.23 7.73 -0.15
N THR A 26 12.32 8.85 -0.87
CA THR A 26 11.24 9.85 -0.91
C THR A 26 10.18 9.42 -1.91
N VAL A 27 8.95 9.90 -1.72
CA VAL A 27 7.83 9.71 -2.68
C VAL A 27 8.23 10.22 -4.08
N ALA A 28 8.89 11.37 -4.15
CA ALA A 28 9.36 11.95 -5.42
C ALA A 28 10.34 11.03 -6.15
N ARG A 29 11.26 10.37 -5.42
CA ARG A 29 12.20 9.41 -6.00
C ARG A 29 11.47 8.14 -6.46
N MET A 30 10.56 7.62 -5.64
CA MET A 30 9.75 6.46 -5.97
C MET A 30 8.94 6.67 -7.26
N ARG A 31 8.20 7.78 -7.37
CA ARG A 31 7.42 8.13 -8.59
C ARG A 31 8.27 8.25 -9.86
N ARG A 32 9.55 8.58 -9.72
CA ARG A 32 10.47 8.75 -10.85
C ARG A 32 11.13 7.43 -11.27
N GLU A 33 11.47 6.58 -10.30
CA GLU A 33 12.25 5.36 -10.51
C GLU A 33 11.37 4.11 -10.67
N MET A 34 10.16 4.12 -10.12
CA MET A 34 9.24 2.99 -10.12
C MET A 34 8.18 3.12 -11.20
N SER A 35 7.93 2.02 -11.92
CA SER A 35 6.81 1.97 -12.87
C SER A 35 5.46 1.85 -12.15
N GLU A 36 4.38 2.32 -12.78
CA GLU A 36 3.02 2.14 -12.26
C GLU A 36 2.67 0.66 -12.02
N GLN A 37 3.14 -0.24 -12.89
CA GLN A 37 2.91 -1.67 -12.76
C GLN A 37 3.63 -2.28 -11.54
N GLU A 38 4.86 -1.82 -11.27
CA GLU A 38 5.59 -2.24 -10.07
C GLU A 38 4.94 -1.68 -8.80
N PHE A 39 4.48 -0.43 -8.83
CA PHE A 39 3.73 0.17 -7.72
C PHE A 39 2.45 -0.61 -7.40
N ALA A 40 1.65 -0.95 -8.42
CA ALA A 40 0.46 -1.77 -8.27
C ALA A 40 0.78 -3.17 -7.70
N THR A 41 1.91 -3.75 -8.12
CA THR A 41 2.38 -5.04 -7.60
C THR A 41 2.72 -4.96 -6.11
N TRP A 42 3.33 -3.86 -5.65
CA TRP A 42 3.57 -3.61 -4.23
C TRP A 42 2.28 -3.51 -3.43
N ALA A 43 1.28 -2.80 -3.95
CA ALA A 43 -0.04 -2.67 -3.30
C ALA A 43 -0.69 -4.04 -3.08
N ILE A 44 -0.73 -4.88 -4.12
CA ILE A 44 -1.28 -6.25 -4.06
C ILE A 44 -0.50 -7.09 -3.03
N TRP A 45 0.84 -7.06 -3.08
CA TRP A 45 1.66 -7.87 -2.18
C TRP A 45 1.44 -7.50 -0.70
N TYR A 46 1.39 -6.21 -0.39
CA TYR A 46 1.12 -5.76 0.98
C TYR A 46 -0.30 -6.13 1.43
N GLY A 47 -1.29 -6.05 0.55
CA GLY A 47 -2.65 -6.55 0.82
C GLY A 47 -2.67 -8.04 1.18
N ILE A 48 -2.02 -8.89 0.37
CA ILE A 48 -1.90 -10.33 0.64
C ILE A 48 -1.17 -10.59 1.96
N LYS A 49 -0.09 -9.84 2.23
CA LYS A 49 0.67 -9.97 3.47
C LYS A 49 -0.15 -9.62 4.71
N ALA A 50 -0.96 -8.57 4.65
CA ALA A 50 -1.86 -8.18 5.73
C ALA A 50 -2.90 -9.28 6.00
N GLN A 51 -3.57 -9.78 4.95
CA GLN A 51 -4.54 -10.88 5.07
C GLN A 51 -3.92 -12.13 5.68
N ARG A 52 -2.70 -12.50 5.26
CA ARG A 52 -1.97 -13.65 5.84
C ARG A 52 -1.68 -13.47 7.33
N ARG A 53 -1.35 -12.25 7.75
CA ARG A 53 -1.09 -11.94 9.17
C ARG A 53 -2.37 -12.07 10.00
N GLU A 54 -3.49 -11.57 9.49
CA GLU A 54 -4.79 -11.68 10.15
C GLU A 54 -5.23 -13.14 10.29
N LEU A 55 -5.10 -13.95 9.23
CA LEU A 55 -5.39 -15.39 9.28
C LEU A 55 -4.50 -16.12 10.28
N ALA A 56 -3.20 -15.82 10.31
CA ALA A 56 -2.27 -16.42 11.26
C ALA A 56 -2.59 -16.04 12.72
N MET A 57 -3.01 -14.80 12.96
CA MET A 57 -3.42 -14.32 14.29
C MET A 57 -4.77 -14.90 14.72
N GLY A 58 -5.72 -15.04 13.80
CA GLY A 58 -7.02 -15.66 14.06
C GLY A 58 -6.93 -17.17 14.33
N GLN A 59 -5.96 -17.87 13.75
CA GLN A 59 -5.70 -19.29 14.03
C GLN A 59 -4.93 -19.54 15.33
N ALA A 60 -4.21 -18.55 15.86
CA ALA A 60 -3.44 -18.70 17.11
C ALA A 60 -4.27 -18.48 18.39
N GLY A 61 -5.52 -18.03 18.26
CA GLY A 61 -6.43 -17.73 19.39
C GLY A 61 -7.62 -18.69 19.54
N GLY A 62 -7.61 -19.84 18.86
CA GLY A 62 -8.66 -20.87 18.92
C GLY A 62 -8.19 -22.15 19.63
#